data_AF-A0A1I6GSK6-F1
#
_entry.id   AF-A0A1I6GSK6-F1
#
_cell.length_a   1.000
_cell.length_b   1.000
_cell.length_c   1.000
_cell.angle_alpha   90.00
_cell.angle_beta   90.00
_cell.angle_gamma   90.00
#
_symmetry.space_group_name_H-M   'P 1'
#
loop_
_entity.id
_entity.type
_entity.pdbx_description
1 polymer ?
#
loop_
_entity_poly.entity_id
_entity_poly.type
_entity_poly.pdbx_seq_one_letter_code
_entity_poly.pdbx_strand_id
1 'polypeptide(L)'
;MNVQTLTLPLPHDWFAAQTALPKTRFRMSKLMERGSAMHGLAARAAQVDEALDVSTSDSTLDSAQRLFDSYFLVQRAAGAPVAILRAAMARALPVCVADIETGADLSDAQLETLARGLHRLADWALVPTDMPEYTPPKTPTDPLFRWKQQHQLFFLIIHGMLYLLHVLEEALDREHAPVTQAILTDFADLMEASTVAFHLTADFSTEAYETRIRPDMIAHDPHFSGLFYADHKELVTSLRVLKRVPDDFEEELTRISDAISETYDAHARVCLRFVGETASLASKDDSRVAAESIRGKYVKRTKVIAGLAKPRG
;
A
#
# COMPACT_ATOMS: atom_id res chain seq x y z
N MET A 1 -10.12 2.97 -21.21
CA MET A 1 -9.10 3.31 -20.19
C MET A 1 -8.20 2.10 -20.02
N ASN A 2 -6.88 2.25 -20.14
CA ASN A 2 -5.94 1.13 -20.21
C ASN A 2 -5.13 0.98 -18.91
N VAL A 3 -5.83 0.75 -17.79
CA VAL A 3 -5.17 0.30 -16.54
C VAL A 3 -4.97 -1.20 -16.68
N GLN A 4 -3.76 -1.68 -16.44
CA GLN A 4 -3.46 -3.10 -16.56
C GLN A 4 -3.93 -3.87 -15.32
N THR A 5 -4.23 -5.16 -15.50
CA THR A 5 -4.58 -6.03 -14.39
C THR A 5 -3.35 -6.28 -13.52
N LEU A 6 -3.46 -6.04 -12.22
CA LEU A 6 -2.43 -6.35 -11.23
C LEU A 6 -2.67 -7.74 -10.64
N THR A 7 -1.66 -8.60 -10.67
CA THR A 7 -1.74 -9.92 -10.02
C THR A 7 -1.20 -9.84 -8.60
N LEU A 8 -1.99 -10.25 -7.60
CA LEU A 8 -1.62 -10.25 -6.19
C LEU A 8 -1.85 -11.63 -5.56
N PRO A 9 -1.09 -12.02 -4.53
CA PRO A 9 -1.41 -13.23 -3.78
C PRO A 9 -2.69 -13.05 -2.95
N LEU A 10 -3.18 -14.14 -2.33
CA LEU A 10 -4.19 -13.98 -1.28
C LEU A 10 -3.52 -13.37 -0.03
N PRO A 11 -4.23 -12.53 0.75
CA PRO A 11 -3.64 -11.88 1.92
C PRO A 11 -3.09 -12.86 2.97
N HIS A 12 -3.72 -14.02 3.14
CA HIS A 12 -3.31 -15.03 4.11
C HIS A 12 -2.19 -15.95 3.61
N ASP A 13 -1.79 -15.88 2.33
CA ASP A 13 -0.69 -16.70 1.80
C ASP A 13 0.67 -16.27 2.37
N TRP A 14 0.77 -15.04 2.87
CA TRP A 14 2.02 -14.51 3.42
C TRP A 14 2.53 -15.30 4.62
N PHE A 15 1.66 -15.88 5.44
CA PHE A 15 2.06 -16.67 6.61
C PHE A 15 2.72 -18.00 6.26
N ALA A 16 2.54 -18.48 5.03
CA ALA A 16 3.20 -19.67 4.50
C ALA A 16 4.39 -19.33 3.59
N ALA A 17 4.70 -18.04 3.41
CA ALA A 17 5.76 -17.60 2.53
C ALA A 17 7.12 -17.97 3.10
N GLN A 18 8.01 -18.46 2.23
CA GLN A 18 9.43 -18.54 2.58
C GLN A 18 9.98 -17.11 2.71
N THR A 19 10.56 -16.81 3.87
CA THR A 19 11.22 -15.53 4.12
C THR A 19 12.67 -15.60 3.72
N ALA A 20 13.20 -14.48 3.24
CA ALA A 20 14.62 -14.31 3.00
C ALA A 20 15.01 -12.87 3.27
N LEU A 21 16.08 -12.67 4.05
CA LEU A 21 16.66 -11.35 4.21
C LEU A 21 17.30 -10.90 2.88
N PRO A 22 17.10 -9.63 2.45
CA PRO A 22 17.75 -9.10 1.26
C PRO A 22 19.26 -9.17 1.40
N LYS A 23 19.94 -9.86 0.47
CA LYS A 23 21.42 -9.95 0.44
C LYS A 23 22.07 -8.61 0.09
N THR A 24 21.38 -7.81 -0.70
CA THR A 24 21.82 -6.50 -1.18
C THR A 24 20.67 -5.53 -1.00
N ARG A 25 20.98 -4.32 -0.53
CA ARG A 25 20.00 -3.26 -0.30
C ARG A 25 20.32 -2.04 -1.12
N PHE A 26 19.30 -1.34 -1.58
CA PHE A 26 19.48 -0.06 -2.23
C PHE A 26 20.03 0.98 -1.26
N ARG A 27 21.00 1.76 -1.72
CA ARG A 27 21.61 2.83 -0.92
C ARG A 27 20.78 4.09 -1.08
N MET A 28 20.17 4.55 0.01
CA MET A 28 19.32 5.75 -0.02
C MET A 28 20.06 7.03 -0.46
N SER A 29 21.40 7.07 -0.36
CA SER A 29 22.21 8.16 -0.93
C SER A 29 22.17 8.24 -2.46
N LYS A 30 21.67 7.19 -3.15
CA LYS A 30 21.51 7.13 -4.61
C LYS A 30 20.10 7.51 -5.08
N LEU A 31 19.21 7.90 -4.17
CA LEU A 31 17.80 8.16 -4.48
C LEU A 31 17.61 9.13 -5.66
N MET A 32 18.41 10.19 -5.71
CA MET A 32 18.34 11.24 -6.73
C MET A 32 19.29 11.03 -7.92
N GLU A 33 20.01 9.91 -8.02
CA GLU A 33 21.05 9.67 -9.06
C GLU A 33 20.45 9.62 -10.48
N ARG A 34 19.14 9.36 -10.62
CA ARG A 34 18.42 9.26 -11.89
C ARG A 34 17.38 10.38 -12.09
N GLY A 35 17.65 11.57 -11.57
CA GLY A 35 16.80 12.75 -11.75
C GLY A 35 15.78 12.94 -10.64
N SER A 36 14.87 11.99 -10.44
CA SER A 36 13.92 11.99 -9.33
C SER A 36 14.03 10.74 -8.46
N ALA A 37 13.59 10.86 -7.20
CA ALA A 37 13.55 9.77 -6.23
C ALA A 37 12.78 8.54 -6.75
N MET A 38 11.75 8.77 -7.55
CA MET A 38 10.88 7.73 -8.08
C MET A 38 11.43 7.10 -9.37
N HIS A 39 12.18 7.84 -10.19
CA HIS A 39 12.66 7.35 -11.48
C HIS A 39 13.62 6.17 -11.34
N GLY A 40 14.52 6.21 -10.34
CA GLY A 40 15.40 5.09 -10.00
C GLY A 40 14.64 3.82 -9.60
N LEU A 41 13.50 3.95 -8.93
CA LEU A 41 12.64 2.84 -8.54
C LEU A 41 12.00 2.17 -9.76
N ALA A 42 11.45 2.95 -10.70
CA ALA A 42 10.88 2.40 -11.92
C ALA A 42 11.95 1.67 -12.76
N ALA A 43 13.15 2.23 -12.86
CA ALA A 43 14.28 1.58 -13.53
C ALA A 43 14.65 0.23 -12.90
N ARG A 44 14.61 0.12 -11.56
CA ARG A 44 14.81 -1.16 -10.85
C ARG A 44 13.71 -2.16 -11.16
N ALA A 45 12.45 -1.74 -11.03
CA ALA A 45 11.30 -2.61 -11.18
C ALA A 45 11.15 -3.13 -12.62
N ALA A 46 11.47 -2.32 -13.63
CA ALA A 46 11.37 -2.67 -15.04
C ALA A 46 12.36 -3.76 -15.50
N GLN A 47 13.37 -4.10 -14.68
CA GLN A 47 14.29 -5.20 -14.97
C GLN A 47 13.69 -6.57 -14.66
N VAL A 48 12.62 -6.61 -13.87
CA VAL A 48 11.96 -7.84 -13.48
C VAL A 48 10.99 -8.26 -14.58
N ASP A 49 11.00 -9.55 -14.92
CA ASP A 49 10.00 -10.11 -15.81
C ASP A 49 8.60 -10.05 -15.18
N GLU A 50 7.67 -9.37 -15.86
CA GLU A 50 6.26 -9.29 -15.44
C GLU A 50 5.50 -10.61 -15.68
N ALA A 51 6.02 -11.49 -16.54
CA ALA A 51 5.39 -12.75 -16.87
C ALA A 51 5.69 -13.79 -15.78
N LEU A 52 4.71 -14.00 -14.93
CA LEU A 52 4.66 -15.19 -14.07
C LEU A 52 3.69 -16.20 -14.68
N ASP A 53 4.14 -17.44 -14.80
CA ASP A 53 3.23 -18.58 -14.98
C ASP A 53 2.58 -18.87 -13.62
N VAL A 54 1.45 -18.21 -13.38
CA VAL A 54 0.68 -18.34 -12.14
C VAL A 54 -0.68 -18.93 -12.43
N SER A 55 -1.02 -20.00 -11.70
CA SER A 55 -2.37 -20.55 -11.70
C SER A 55 -3.33 -19.57 -11.02
N THR A 56 -4.49 -19.35 -11.63
CA THR A 56 -5.61 -18.67 -10.98
C THR A 56 -5.94 -19.38 -9.67
N SER A 57 -6.01 -18.63 -8.58
CA SER A 57 -6.42 -19.19 -7.29
C SER A 57 -7.94 -19.39 -7.25
N ASP A 58 -8.40 -20.48 -6.64
CA ASP A 58 -9.79 -20.59 -6.17
C ASP A 58 -9.96 -19.58 -5.02
N SER A 59 -10.31 -18.34 -5.38
CA SER A 59 -10.39 -17.23 -4.44
C SER A 59 -11.36 -17.55 -3.31
N THR A 60 -10.82 -17.78 -2.12
CA THR A 60 -11.56 -17.99 -0.86
C THR A 60 -12.17 -16.71 -0.30
N LEU A 61 -11.93 -15.57 -0.98
CA LEU A 61 -12.42 -14.26 -0.58
C LEU A 61 -13.94 -14.18 -0.76
N ASP A 62 -14.59 -13.30 -0.03
CA ASP A 62 -16.03 -13.12 -0.16
C ASP A 62 -16.41 -12.38 -1.47
N SER A 63 -17.71 -12.27 -1.74
CA SER A 63 -18.22 -11.61 -2.94
C SER A 63 -17.91 -10.11 -2.98
N ALA A 64 -17.84 -9.44 -1.82
CA ALA A 64 -17.54 -8.01 -1.75
C ALA A 64 -16.09 -7.75 -2.17
N GLN A 65 -15.17 -8.61 -1.71
CA GLN A 65 -13.78 -8.53 -2.11
C GLN A 65 -13.58 -8.79 -3.61
N ARG A 66 -14.24 -9.81 -4.18
CA ARG A 66 -14.16 -10.07 -5.63
C ARG A 66 -14.67 -8.90 -6.47
N LEU A 67 -15.69 -8.20 -5.98
CA LEU A 67 -16.23 -7.01 -6.63
C LEU A 67 -15.25 -5.83 -6.59
N PHE A 68 -14.55 -5.68 -5.47
CA PHE A 68 -13.52 -4.66 -5.30
C PHE A 68 -12.30 -4.96 -6.17
N ASP A 69 -11.84 -6.21 -6.19
CA ASP A 69 -10.76 -6.68 -7.07
C ASP A 69 -11.12 -6.44 -8.53
N SER A 70 -12.34 -6.77 -8.98
CA SER A 70 -12.75 -6.56 -10.37
C SER A 70 -12.80 -5.09 -10.76
N TYR A 71 -13.20 -4.19 -9.85
CA TYR A 71 -13.23 -2.76 -10.10
C TYR A 71 -11.84 -2.16 -10.31
N PHE A 72 -10.89 -2.56 -9.47
CA PHE A 72 -9.50 -2.09 -9.50
C PHE A 72 -8.57 -2.98 -10.35
N LEU A 73 -9.14 -3.92 -11.11
CA LEU A 73 -8.42 -4.81 -12.00
C LEU A 73 -7.33 -5.60 -11.26
N VAL A 74 -7.70 -6.24 -10.16
CA VAL A 74 -6.83 -7.14 -9.40
C VAL A 74 -7.21 -8.58 -9.71
N GLN A 75 -6.20 -9.41 -9.99
CA GLN A 75 -6.35 -10.85 -10.11
C GLN A 75 -5.63 -11.53 -8.96
N ARG A 76 -6.31 -12.43 -8.25
CA ARG A 76 -5.71 -13.23 -7.18
C ARG A 76 -5.08 -14.50 -7.75
N ALA A 77 -3.82 -14.74 -7.40
CA ALA A 77 -3.05 -15.89 -7.84
C ALA A 77 -2.56 -16.72 -6.65
N ALA A 78 -2.48 -18.04 -6.86
CA ALA A 78 -1.83 -18.94 -5.93
C ALA A 78 -0.37 -19.15 -6.38
N GLY A 79 0.53 -19.40 -5.44
CA GLY A 79 1.94 -19.66 -5.75
C GLY A 79 2.88 -19.00 -4.74
N ALA A 80 4.11 -18.72 -5.16
CA ALA A 80 5.10 -18.08 -4.30
C ALA A 80 4.79 -16.57 -4.16
N PRO A 81 4.32 -16.09 -2.99
CA PRO A 81 3.77 -14.75 -2.86
C PRO A 81 4.83 -13.65 -3.06
N VAL A 82 6.10 -13.90 -2.71
CA VAL A 82 7.22 -12.97 -2.98
C VAL A 82 7.47 -12.81 -4.49
N ALA A 83 7.38 -13.90 -5.26
CA ALA A 83 7.53 -13.83 -6.71
C ALA A 83 6.36 -13.05 -7.33
N ILE A 84 5.13 -13.34 -6.91
CA ILE A 84 3.92 -12.63 -7.33
C ILE A 84 4.02 -11.14 -7.04
N LEU A 85 4.40 -10.77 -5.81
CA LEU A 85 4.60 -9.38 -5.42
C LEU A 85 5.66 -8.70 -6.29
N ARG A 86 6.79 -9.37 -6.58
CA ARG A 86 7.85 -8.81 -7.42
C ARG A 86 7.37 -8.51 -8.84
N ALA A 87 6.62 -9.41 -9.48
CA ALA A 87 6.05 -9.16 -10.81
C ALA A 87 4.96 -8.07 -10.77
N ALA A 88 4.18 -8.02 -9.69
CA ALA A 88 3.18 -6.96 -9.48
C ALA A 88 3.85 -5.58 -9.37
N MET A 89 5.00 -5.49 -8.68
CA MET A 89 5.83 -4.28 -8.64
C MET A 89 6.40 -3.91 -10.01
N ALA A 90 6.89 -4.90 -10.76
CA ALA A 90 7.40 -4.71 -12.12
C ALA A 90 6.35 -4.08 -13.03
N ARG A 91 5.08 -4.49 -12.88
CA ARG A 91 3.94 -3.95 -13.62
C ARG A 91 3.53 -2.55 -13.15
N ALA A 92 3.35 -2.35 -11.85
CA ALA A 92 2.69 -1.13 -11.35
C ALA A 92 3.64 0.05 -11.18
N LEU A 93 4.90 -0.16 -10.77
CA LEU A 93 5.80 0.94 -10.41
C LEU A 93 6.20 1.80 -11.60
N PRO A 94 6.60 1.25 -12.77
CA PRO A 94 6.69 1.98 -14.04
C PRO A 94 5.55 2.95 -14.31
N VAL A 95 4.32 2.45 -14.17
CA VAL A 95 3.10 3.18 -14.48
C VAL A 95 2.80 4.25 -13.42
N CYS A 96 3.05 3.96 -12.15
CA CYS A 96 2.94 4.93 -11.06
C CYS A 96 3.89 6.12 -11.26
N VAL A 97 5.15 5.86 -11.61
CA VAL A 97 6.13 6.94 -11.89
C VAL A 97 5.71 7.78 -13.07
N ALA A 98 5.28 7.15 -14.16
CA ALA A 98 4.75 7.86 -15.31
C ALA A 98 3.53 8.73 -14.96
N ASP A 99 2.58 8.23 -14.15
CA ASP A 99 1.44 9.02 -13.67
C ASP A 99 1.86 10.23 -12.83
N ILE A 100 2.83 10.06 -11.93
CA ILE A 100 3.39 11.17 -11.14
C ILE A 100 3.99 12.24 -12.06
N GLU A 101 4.74 11.82 -13.10
CA GLU A 101 5.37 12.71 -14.09
C GLU A 101 4.35 13.47 -14.97
N THR A 102 3.07 13.06 -14.98
CA THR A 102 2.01 13.83 -15.64
C THR A 102 1.59 15.10 -14.89
N GLY A 103 2.16 15.34 -13.70
CA GLY A 103 1.95 16.55 -12.90
C GLY A 103 1.20 16.29 -11.60
N ALA A 104 1.54 15.23 -10.86
CA ALA A 104 0.96 15.01 -9.55
C ALA A 104 1.38 16.10 -8.53
N ASP A 105 0.45 16.55 -7.70
CA ASP A 105 0.68 17.57 -6.67
C ASP A 105 1.31 16.94 -5.41
N LEU A 106 2.59 16.60 -5.51
CA LEU A 106 3.42 16.10 -4.42
C LEU A 106 4.65 16.98 -4.23
N SER A 107 4.96 17.33 -2.99
CA SER A 107 6.23 17.98 -2.65
C SER A 107 7.41 17.01 -2.80
N ASP A 108 8.62 17.55 -2.97
CA ASP A 108 9.85 16.75 -3.02
C ASP A 108 10.00 15.83 -1.80
N ALA A 109 9.66 16.32 -0.61
CA ALA A 109 9.69 15.53 0.62
C ALA A 109 8.70 14.35 0.57
N GLN A 110 7.50 14.54 0.03
CA GLN A 110 6.54 13.45 -0.15
C GLN A 110 7.03 12.42 -1.19
N LEU A 111 7.64 12.89 -2.29
CA LEU A 111 8.24 12.00 -3.29
C LEU A 111 9.39 11.18 -2.70
N GLU A 112 10.25 11.78 -1.87
CA GLU A 112 11.32 11.06 -1.16
C GLU A 112 10.76 10.03 -0.18
N THR A 113 9.73 10.38 0.61
CA THR A 113 9.06 9.46 1.53
C THR A 113 8.45 8.26 0.78
N LEU A 114 7.72 8.52 -0.31
CA LEU A 114 7.14 7.47 -1.14
C LEU A 114 8.22 6.57 -1.73
N ALA A 115 9.25 7.16 -2.32
CA ALA A 115 10.35 6.43 -2.96
C ALA A 115 11.13 5.58 -1.94
N ARG A 116 11.40 6.09 -0.74
CA ARG A 116 12.07 5.36 0.34
C ARG A 116 11.33 4.07 0.67
N GLY A 117 10.04 4.17 1.02
CA GLY A 117 9.23 3.00 1.36
C GLY A 117 9.15 1.97 0.22
N LEU A 118 8.94 2.44 -1.01
CA LEU A 118 8.85 1.55 -2.16
C LEU A 118 10.20 0.91 -2.55
N HIS A 119 11.32 1.61 -2.36
CA HIS A 119 12.64 1.00 -2.50
C HIS A 119 12.92 -0.05 -1.42
N ARG A 120 12.43 0.15 -0.18
CA ARG A 120 12.48 -0.90 0.86
C ARG A 120 11.68 -2.12 0.45
N LEU A 121 10.46 -1.92 -0.03
CA LEU A 121 9.66 -3.01 -0.57
C LEU A 121 10.38 -3.73 -1.73
N ALA A 122 11.05 -2.99 -2.60
CA ALA A 122 11.79 -3.57 -3.73
C ALA A 122 12.97 -4.42 -3.24
N ASP A 123 13.67 -3.99 -2.18
CA ASP A 123 14.73 -4.79 -1.55
C ASP A 123 14.16 -6.12 -1.01
N TRP A 124 13.01 -6.07 -0.30
CA TRP A 124 12.34 -7.24 0.26
C TRP A 124 11.73 -8.17 -0.79
N ALA A 125 11.26 -7.61 -1.91
CA ALA A 125 10.85 -8.38 -3.07
C ALA A 125 12.04 -8.95 -3.86
N LEU A 126 13.30 -8.64 -3.49
CA LEU A 126 14.54 -9.03 -4.19
C LEU A 126 14.62 -8.48 -5.62
N VAL A 127 14.13 -7.27 -5.83
CA VAL A 127 14.34 -6.51 -7.07
C VAL A 127 15.80 -6.04 -7.13
N PRO A 128 16.49 -6.18 -8.28
CA PRO A 128 17.85 -5.70 -8.46
C PRO A 128 18.05 -4.24 -8.00
N THR A 129 19.24 -3.93 -7.48
CA THR A 129 19.55 -2.60 -6.92
C THR A 129 20.11 -1.62 -7.95
N ASP A 130 20.56 -2.13 -9.10
CA ASP A 130 21.03 -1.31 -10.20
C ASP A 130 19.87 -0.54 -10.85
N MET A 131 20.19 0.62 -11.41
CA MET A 131 19.21 1.52 -12.03
C MET A 131 19.65 1.73 -13.48
N PRO A 132 19.29 0.84 -14.42
CA PRO A 132 19.64 0.99 -15.82
C PRO A 132 18.97 2.25 -16.40
N GLU A 133 19.39 2.63 -17.62
CA GLU A 133 18.63 3.64 -18.36
C GLU A 133 17.22 3.12 -18.61
N TYR A 134 16.26 3.99 -18.35
CA TYR A 134 14.86 3.64 -18.36
C TYR A 134 14.04 4.84 -18.79
N THR A 135 13.02 4.61 -19.61
CA THR A 135 12.07 5.63 -20.01
C THR A 135 10.69 5.19 -19.52
N PRO A 136 10.07 5.94 -18.60
CA PRO A 136 8.72 5.65 -18.13
C PRO A 136 7.74 5.53 -19.30
N PRO A 137 6.75 4.62 -19.23
CA PRO A 137 5.72 4.52 -20.26
C PRO A 137 4.92 5.82 -20.30
N LYS A 138 4.28 6.11 -21.44
CA LYS A 138 3.32 7.20 -21.49
C LYS A 138 2.03 6.77 -20.81
N THR A 139 1.53 7.58 -19.89
CA THR A 139 0.25 7.36 -19.20
C THR A 139 -0.77 8.46 -19.56
N PRO A 140 -2.08 8.15 -19.51
CA PRO A 140 -3.11 9.17 -19.70
C PRO A 140 -3.21 10.12 -18.51
N THR A 141 -3.47 11.40 -18.77
CA THR A 141 -3.92 12.37 -17.76
C THR A 141 -5.43 12.23 -17.51
N ASP A 142 -5.87 11.06 -17.03
CA ASP A 142 -7.27 10.76 -16.73
C ASP A 142 -7.46 10.53 -15.21
N PRO A 143 -8.32 11.31 -14.52
CA PRO A 143 -8.60 11.12 -13.10
C PRO A 143 -9.03 9.71 -12.73
N LEU A 144 -9.77 9.00 -13.60
CA LEU A 144 -10.15 7.62 -13.33
C LEU A 144 -8.96 6.66 -13.46
N PHE A 145 -8.05 6.93 -14.40
CA PHE A 145 -6.81 6.16 -14.51
C PHE A 145 -5.99 6.29 -13.23
N ARG A 146 -5.76 7.52 -12.76
CA ARG A 146 -5.08 7.79 -11.49
C ARG A 146 -5.79 7.12 -10.31
N TRP A 147 -7.11 7.27 -10.21
CA TRP A 147 -7.91 6.60 -9.18
C TRP A 147 -7.61 5.10 -9.11
N LYS A 148 -7.70 4.38 -10.24
CA LYS A 148 -7.49 2.93 -10.24
C LYS A 148 -6.03 2.52 -10.07
N GLN A 149 -5.10 3.19 -10.76
CA GLN A 149 -3.67 2.89 -10.69
C GLN A 149 -3.09 3.11 -9.28
N GLN A 150 -3.53 4.16 -8.59
CA GLN A 150 -2.97 4.47 -7.28
C GLN A 150 -3.60 3.62 -6.16
N HIS A 151 -4.82 3.10 -6.35
CA HIS A 151 -5.32 2.00 -5.52
C HIS A 151 -4.50 0.71 -5.70
N GLN A 152 -4.10 0.37 -6.93
CA GLN A 152 -3.19 -0.76 -7.17
C GLN A 152 -1.85 -0.58 -6.44
N LEU A 153 -1.30 0.64 -6.41
CA LEU A 153 -0.11 0.95 -5.61
C LEU A 153 -0.37 0.74 -4.10
N PHE A 154 -1.51 1.19 -3.61
CA PHE A 154 -1.88 1.00 -2.20
C PHE A 154 -1.97 -0.50 -1.83
N PHE A 155 -2.48 -1.34 -2.74
CA PHE A 155 -2.52 -2.79 -2.52
C PHE A 155 -1.12 -3.40 -2.48
N LEU A 156 -0.20 -2.96 -3.33
CA LEU A 156 1.21 -3.39 -3.27
C LEU A 156 1.84 -3.04 -1.92
N ILE A 157 1.59 -1.82 -1.42
CA ILE A 157 2.09 -1.37 -0.12
C ILE A 157 1.53 -2.24 1.01
N ILE A 158 0.22 -2.53 1.01
CA ILE A 158 -0.40 -3.44 2.00
C ILE A 158 0.23 -4.83 1.95
N HIS A 159 0.40 -5.40 0.75
CA HIS A 159 1.03 -6.71 0.60
C HIS A 159 2.49 -6.70 1.07
N GLY A 160 3.22 -5.61 0.86
CA GLY A 160 4.55 -5.40 1.43
C GLY A 160 4.56 -5.37 2.95
N MET A 161 3.62 -4.66 3.56
CA MET A 161 3.45 -4.60 5.01
C MET A 161 3.11 -5.97 5.60
N LEU A 162 2.20 -6.72 4.97
CA LEU A 162 1.88 -8.10 5.37
C LEU A 162 3.13 -8.99 5.34
N TYR A 163 3.92 -8.89 4.28
CA TYR A 163 5.17 -9.63 4.19
C TYR A 163 6.15 -9.26 5.31
N LEU A 164 6.36 -7.97 5.58
CA LEU A 164 7.26 -7.53 6.65
C LEU A 164 6.79 -7.96 8.04
N LEU A 165 5.50 -7.97 8.31
CA LEU A 165 4.96 -8.46 9.58
C LEU A 165 5.20 -9.97 9.75
N HIS A 166 5.08 -10.74 8.67
CA HIS A 166 5.43 -12.17 8.66
C HIS A 166 6.93 -12.38 8.92
N VAL A 167 7.80 -11.63 8.23
CA VAL A 167 9.25 -11.70 8.48
C VAL A 167 9.62 -11.24 9.90
N LEU A 168 8.94 -10.23 10.43
CA LEU A 168 9.12 -9.76 11.81
C LEU A 168 8.77 -10.85 12.82
N GLU A 169 7.65 -11.55 12.62
CA GLU A 169 7.23 -12.66 13.46
C GLU A 169 8.33 -13.74 13.53
N GLU A 170 8.89 -14.15 12.39
CA GLU A 170 10.00 -15.12 12.35
C GLU A 170 11.30 -14.58 12.96
N ALA A 171 11.58 -13.28 12.83
CA ALA A 171 12.78 -12.66 13.39
C ALA A 171 12.71 -12.58 14.93
N LEU A 172 11.52 -12.30 15.47
CA LEU A 172 11.27 -12.29 16.91
C LEU A 172 11.44 -13.68 17.52
N ASP A 173 11.03 -14.75 16.82
CA ASP A 173 11.27 -16.14 17.27
C ASP A 173 12.75 -16.51 17.35
N ARG A 174 13.63 -15.78 16.65
CA ARG A 174 15.08 -16.00 16.60
C ARG A 174 15.88 -15.00 17.44
N GLU A 175 15.21 -14.07 18.13
CA GLU A 175 15.81 -13.06 19.02
C GLU A 175 16.94 -12.22 18.38
N HIS A 176 16.87 -11.95 17.06
CA HIS A 176 17.95 -11.26 16.35
C HIS A 176 17.73 -9.73 16.31
N ALA A 177 18.11 -9.02 17.38
CA ALA A 177 17.81 -7.59 17.54
C ALA A 177 18.14 -6.67 16.33
N PRO A 178 19.34 -6.74 15.69
CA PRO A 178 19.63 -5.90 14.51
C PRO A 178 18.70 -6.14 13.31
N VAL A 179 18.20 -7.37 13.14
CA VAL A 179 17.29 -7.73 12.05
C VAL A 179 15.89 -7.22 12.37
N THR A 180 15.44 -7.38 13.61
CA THR A 180 14.19 -6.81 14.13
C THR A 180 14.16 -5.29 13.89
N GLN A 181 15.22 -4.58 14.27
CA GLN A 181 15.31 -3.13 14.06
C GLN A 181 15.16 -2.73 12.59
N ALA A 182 15.87 -3.43 11.70
CA ALA A 182 15.82 -3.16 10.27
C ALA A 182 14.42 -3.38 9.70
N ILE A 183 13.74 -4.45 10.11
CA ILE A 183 12.37 -4.75 9.67
C ILE A 183 11.39 -3.69 10.17
N LEU A 184 11.48 -3.28 11.44
CA LEU A 184 10.61 -2.24 12.01
C LEU A 184 10.80 -0.89 11.30
N THR A 185 12.07 -0.54 11.01
CA THR A 185 12.40 0.67 10.26
C THR A 185 11.82 0.64 8.85
N ASP A 186 11.97 -0.47 8.14
CA ASP A 186 11.43 -0.63 6.78
C ASP A 186 9.90 -0.65 6.77
N PHE A 187 9.29 -1.21 7.81
CA PHE A 187 7.84 -1.21 8.01
C PHE A 187 7.32 0.21 8.24
N ALA A 188 8.01 1.01 9.06
CA ALA A 188 7.71 2.43 9.24
C ALA A 188 7.85 3.23 7.93
N ASP A 189 8.93 3.02 7.16
CA ASP A 189 9.11 3.63 5.83
C ASP A 189 7.92 3.31 4.90
N LEU A 190 7.41 2.08 4.93
CA LEU A 190 6.24 1.68 4.13
C LEU A 190 4.93 2.30 4.62
N MET A 191 4.75 2.41 5.94
CA MET A 191 3.59 3.09 6.55
C MET A 191 3.54 4.56 6.12
N GLU A 192 4.66 5.26 6.18
CA GLU A 192 4.76 6.66 5.73
C GLU A 192 4.54 6.79 4.21
N ALA A 193 5.08 5.88 3.41
CA ALA A 193 4.80 5.83 1.98
C ALA A 193 3.30 5.62 1.68
N SER A 194 2.59 4.86 2.52
CA SER A 194 1.14 4.67 2.39
C SER A 194 0.35 5.97 2.63
N THR A 195 0.82 6.83 3.56
CA THR A 195 0.27 8.17 3.76
C THR A 195 0.38 9.00 2.48
N VAL A 196 1.53 8.98 1.81
CA VAL A 196 1.73 9.69 0.53
C VAL A 196 0.88 9.08 -0.58
N ALA A 197 0.73 7.76 -0.63
CA ALA A 197 -0.12 7.09 -1.60
C ALA A 197 -1.60 7.53 -1.50
N PHE A 198 -2.11 7.84 -0.29
CA PHE A 198 -3.45 8.43 -0.14
C PHE A 198 -3.56 9.82 -0.79
N HIS A 199 -2.52 10.66 -0.66
CA HIS A 199 -2.50 11.96 -1.32
C HIS A 199 -2.54 11.81 -2.84
N LEU A 200 -1.70 10.93 -3.39
CA LEU A 200 -1.61 10.66 -4.83
C LEU A 200 -2.92 10.07 -5.39
N THR A 201 -3.55 9.16 -4.65
CA THR A 201 -4.84 8.54 -5.03
C THR A 201 -5.98 9.54 -5.10
N ALA A 202 -5.88 10.66 -4.37
CA ALA A 202 -6.88 11.72 -4.33
C ALA A 202 -6.48 12.96 -5.14
N ASP A 203 -5.41 12.88 -5.94
CA ASP A 203 -4.89 14.02 -6.67
C ASP A 203 -5.65 14.29 -7.98
N PHE A 204 -6.87 14.80 -7.83
CA PHE A 204 -7.74 15.27 -8.92
C PHE A 204 -8.82 16.22 -8.36
N SER A 205 -9.51 16.96 -9.23
CA SER A 205 -10.54 17.91 -8.78
C SER A 205 -11.77 17.20 -8.19
N THR A 206 -12.47 17.87 -7.28
CA THR A 206 -13.78 17.40 -6.77
C THR A 206 -14.80 17.24 -7.91
N GLU A 207 -14.74 18.09 -8.94
CA GLU A 207 -15.55 17.96 -10.14
C GLU A 207 -15.28 16.64 -10.88
N ALA A 208 -14.00 16.25 -11.05
CA ALA A 208 -13.65 14.96 -11.66
C ALA A 208 -14.17 13.78 -10.81
N TYR A 209 -14.16 13.92 -9.48
CA TYR A 209 -14.74 12.91 -8.60
C TYR A 209 -16.24 12.73 -8.87
N GLU A 210 -17.02 13.82 -8.83
CA GLU A 210 -18.48 13.77 -8.99
C GLU A 210 -18.94 13.42 -10.41
N THR A 211 -18.21 13.86 -11.43
CA THR A 211 -18.63 13.68 -12.84
C THR A 211 -18.08 12.42 -13.48
N ARG A 212 -16.96 11.88 -12.98
CA ARG A 212 -16.28 10.74 -13.60
C ARG A 212 -16.08 9.54 -12.68
N ILE A 213 -15.51 9.74 -11.50
CA ILE A 213 -15.11 8.62 -10.62
C ILE A 213 -16.31 8.02 -9.90
N ARG A 214 -17.11 8.84 -9.22
CA ARG A 214 -18.28 8.39 -8.47
C ARG A 214 -19.33 7.73 -9.37
N PRO A 215 -19.67 8.27 -10.56
CA PRO A 215 -20.56 7.56 -11.49
C PRO A 215 -19.98 6.22 -11.98
N ASP A 216 -18.66 6.12 -12.19
CA ASP A 216 -17.99 4.87 -12.57
C ASP A 216 -18.07 3.82 -11.45
N MET A 217 -17.88 4.23 -10.20
CA MET A 217 -18.05 3.36 -9.02
C MET A 217 -19.50 2.88 -8.87
N ILE A 218 -20.50 3.78 -8.97
CA ILE A 218 -21.92 3.45 -8.85
C ILE A 218 -22.38 2.52 -9.98
N ALA A 219 -21.88 2.74 -11.20
CA ALA A 219 -22.19 1.89 -12.34
C ALA A 219 -21.62 0.48 -12.18
N HIS A 220 -20.51 0.33 -11.45
CA HIS A 220 -19.95 -0.97 -11.10
C HIS A 220 -20.72 -1.64 -9.96
N ASP A 221 -20.99 -0.90 -8.88
CA ASP A 221 -21.88 -1.32 -7.78
C ASP A 221 -22.49 -0.10 -7.07
N PRO A 222 -23.83 0.00 -6.95
CA PRO A 222 -24.47 1.09 -6.19
C PRO A 222 -24.07 1.19 -4.71
N HIS A 223 -23.58 0.11 -4.12
CA HIS A 223 -23.09 0.00 -2.75
C HIS A 223 -21.56 -0.07 -2.68
N PHE A 224 -20.86 0.39 -3.72
CA PHE A 224 -19.40 0.33 -3.77
C PHE A 224 -18.79 0.96 -2.52
N SER A 225 -17.97 0.17 -1.83
CA SER A 225 -17.43 0.51 -0.53
C SER A 225 -16.01 0.00 -0.37
N GLY A 226 -15.11 0.89 0.05
CA GLY A 226 -13.77 0.50 0.51
C GLY A 226 -13.72 -0.02 1.95
N LEU A 227 -14.87 -0.08 2.66
CA LEU A 227 -14.90 -0.28 4.11
C LEU A 227 -14.51 -1.70 4.57
N PHE A 228 -14.33 -2.66 3.64
CA PHE A 228 -14.07 -4.07 3.99
C PHE A 228 -13.13 -4.78 3.03
N TYR A 229 -12.04 -4.13 2.63
CA TYR A 229 -10.97 -4.77 1.88
C TYR A 229 -10.28 -5.87 2.71
N ALA A 230 -10.27 -7.10 2.21
CA ALA A 230 -9.72 -8.29 2.86
C ALA A 230 -8.25 -8.08 3.25
N ASP A 231 -7.44 -7.48 2.37
CA ASP A 231 -6.02 -7.25 2.63
C ASP A 231 -5.83 -6.24 3.78
N HIS A 232 -6.67 -5.20 3.86
CA HIS A 232 -6.63 -4.25 4.98
C HIS A 232 -7.07 -4.91 6.29
N LYS A 233 -8.09 -5.76 6.25
CA LYS A 233 -8.52 -6.53 7.43
C LYS A 233 -7.40 -7.46 7.93
N GLU A 234 -6.70 -8.12 7.00
CA GLU A 234 -5.57 -8.97 7.32
C GLU A 234 -4.42 -8.16 7.90
N LEU A 235 -4.10 -7.00 7.30
CA LEU A 235 -3.07 -6.09 7.80
C LEU A 235 -3.36 -5.66 9.23
N VAL A 236 -4.57 -5.14 9.49
CA VAL A 236 -4.98 -4.70 10.83
C VAL A 236 -4.88 -5.85 11.83
N THR A 237 -5.23 -7.07 11.44
CA THR A 237 -5.12 -8.25 12.30
C THR A 237 -3.66 -8.62 12.58
N SER A 238 -2.81 -8.56 11.56
CA SER A 238 -1.39 -8.91 11.59
C SER A 238 -0.56 -7.94 12.43
N LEU A 239 -0.99 -6.68 12.58
CA LEU A 239 -0.34 -5.69 13.45
C LEU A 239 -0.19 -6.17 14.91
N ARG A 240 -0.96 -7.18 15.35
CA ARG A 240 -0.80 -7.80 16.67
C ARG A 240 0.61 -8.34 16.95
N VAL A 241 1.39 -8.65 15.90
CA VAL A 241 2.81 -9.05 16.01
C VAL A 241 3.62 -7.99 16.77
N LEU A 242 3.30 -6.71 16.61
CA LEU A 242 4.00 -5.61 17.28
C LEU A 242 3.92 -5.69 18.83
N LYS A 243 2.94 -6.38 19.40
CA LYS A 243 2.86 -6.64 20.85
C LYS A 243 4.01 -7.48 21.41
N ARG A 244 4.68 -8.23 20.53
CA ARG A 244 5.80 -9.11 20.88
C ARG A 244 7.14 -8.40 20.76
N VAL A 245 7.18 -7.19 20.20
CA VAL A 245 8.40 -6.42 20.05
C VAL A 245 8.85 -5.92 21.44
N PRO A 246 10.10 -6.16 21.85
CA PRO A 246 10.63 -5.65 23.12
C PRO A 246 10.62 -4.13 23.21
N ASP A 247 10.55 -3.61 24.45
CA ASP A 247 10.56 -2.18 24.73
C ASP A 247 11.86 -1.47 24.28
N ASP A 248 12.95 -2.22 24.05
CA ASP A 248 14.21 -1.70 23.51
C ASP A 248 14.08 -1.06 22.11
N PHE A 249 12.95 -1.28 21.41
CA PHE A 249 12.62 -0.69 20.10
C PHE A 249 11.59 0.45 20.19
N GLU A 250 11.59 1.21 21.30
CA GLU A 250 10.63 2.29 21.55
C GLU A 250 10.60 3.34 20.43
N GLU A 251 11.76 3.68 19.85
CA GLU A 251 11.89 4.66 18.76
C GLU A 251 11.12 4.19 17.52
N GLU A 252 11.35 2.93 17.09
CA GLU A 252 10.67 2.37 15.92
C GLU A 252 9.17 2.18 16.18
N LEU A 253 8.78 1.74 17.38
CA LEU A 253 7.37 1.57 17.76
C LEU A 253 6.62 2.92 17.81
N THR A 254 7.29 3.98 18.28
CA THR A 254 6.75 5.35 18.26
C THR A 254 6.54 5.82 16.83
N ARG A 255 7.56 5.66 15.97
CA ARG A 255 7.47 6.02 14.55
C ARG A 255 6.32 5.28 13.84
N ILE A 256 6.15 3.98 14.10
CA ILE A 256 5.03 3.20 13.57
C ILE A 256 3.68 3.72 14.11
N SER A 257 3.60 4.04 15.40
CA SER A 257 2.41 4.62 16.01
C SER A 257 2.01 5.94 15.35
N ASP A 258 2.98 6.82 15.09
CA ASP A 258 2.75 8.10 14.45
C ASP A 258 2.32 7.91 12.99
N ALA A 259 3.00 7.03 12.25
CA ALA A 259 2.64 6.70 10.87
C ALA A 259 1.21 6.11 10.75
N ILE A 260 0.76 5.29 11.73
CA ILE A 260 -0.64 4.84 11.80
C ILE A 260 -1.58 6.05 11.95
N SER A 261 -1.28 6.97 12.87
CA SER A 261 -2.10 8.17 13.05
C SER A 261 -2.19 9.01 11.78
N GLU A 262 -1.06 9.25 11.12
CA GLU A 262 -0.97 10.05 9.91
C GLU A 262 -1.68 9.40 8.72
N THR A 263 -1.54 8.08 8.55
CA THR A 263 -2.21 7.32 7.48
C THR A 263 -3.72 7.42 7.60
N TYR A 264 -4.25 7.25 8.82
CA TYR A 264 -5.70 7.38 9.06
C TYR A 264 -6.17 8.83 8.88
N ASP A 265 -5.36 9.83 9.25
CA ASP A 265 -5.71 11.22 8.98
C ASP A 265 -5.71 11.53 7.47
N ALA A 266 -4.72 11.04 6.72
CA ALA A 266 -4.68 11.18 5.27
C ALA A 266 -5.91 10.53 4.62
N HIS A 267 -6.28 9.31 5.02
CA HIS A 267 -7.50 8.67 4.56
C HIS A 267 -8.76 9.49 4.90
N ALA A 268 -8.87 10.01 6.13
CA ALA A 268 -10.00 10.84 6.52
C ALA A 268 -10.09 12.13 5.68
N ARG A 269 -8.95 12.74 5.33
CA ARG A 269 -8.89 13.93 4.47
C ARG A 269 -9.40 13.65 3.05
N VAL A 270 -9.12 12.46 2.51
CA VAL A 270 -9.70 12.04 1.21
C VAL A 270 -11.22 11.99 1.29
N CYS A 271 -11.77 11.38 2.35
CA CYS A 271 -13.22 11.35 2.55
C CYS A 271 -13.82 12.76 2.69
N LEU A 272 -13.20 13.64 3.48
CA LEU A 272 -13.66 15.02 3.66
C LEU A 272 -13.63 15.82 2.36
N ARG A 273 -12.57 15.67 1.55
CA ARG A 273 -12.40 16.41 0.29
C ARG A 273 -13.52 16.12 -0.71
N PHE A 274 -13.94 14.86 -0.80
CA PHE A 274 -14.86 14.42 -1.86
C PHE A 274 -16.30 14.22 -1.40
N VAL A 275 -16.51 13.80 -0.15
CA VAL A 275 -17.83 13.46 0.40
C VAL A 275 -18.27 14.48 1.46
N GLY A 276 -17.38 15.38 1.89
CA GLY A 276 -17.68 16.40 2.91
C GLY A 276 -18.00 15.78 4.27
N GLU A 277 -18.96 16.38 4.98
CA GLU A 277 -19.48 15.89 6.27
C GLU A 277 -20.57 14.82 6.12
N THR A 278 -20.72 14.22 4.93
CA THR A 278 -21.74 13.20 4.70
C THR A 278 -21.21 11.79 4.96
N ALA A 279 -22.13 10.85 5.10
CA ALA A 279 -21.77 9.45 5.31
C ALA A 279 -21.13 8.81 4.07
N SER A 280 -20.32 7.78 4.30
CA SER A 280 -19.78 6.95 3.20
C SER A 280 -20.92 6.27 2.44
N LEU A 281 -20.73 5.99 1.14
CA LEU A 281 -21.64 5.18 0.31
C LEU A 281 -22.02 3.82 0.96
N ALA A 282 -21.19 3.32 1.87
CA ALA A 282 -21.38 2.07 2.58
C ALA A 282 -22.11 2.18 3.92
N SER A 283 -22.33 3.40 4.41
CA SER A 283 -22.92 3.61 5.72
C SER A 283 -24.39 3.27 5.68
N LYS A 284 -24.87 2.49 6.65
CA LYS A 284 -26.31 2.32 6.91
C LYS A 284 -26.91 3.47 7.73
N ASP A 285 -26.07 4.42 8.10
CA ASP A 285 -26.39 5.57 8.95
C ASP A 285 -25.87 6.83 8.25
N ASP A 286 -26.79 7.56 7.63
CA ASP A 286 -26.48 8.76 6.85
C ASP A 286 -26.02 9.94 7.72
N SER A 287 -26.17 9.84 9.04
CA SER A 287 -25.71 10.85 10.00
C SER A 287 -24.25 10.67 10.43
N ARG A 288 -23.60 9.55 10.07
CA ARG A 288 -22.22 9.26 10.45
C ARG A 288 -21.20 9.80 9.46
N VAL A 289 -20.48 10.83 9.87
CA VAL A 289 -19.35 11.36 9.12
C VAL A 289 -18.24 10.30 9.00
N ALA A 290 -17.89 9.94 7.76
CA ALA A 290 -16.88 8.90 7.49
C ALA A 290 -15.52 9.26 8.12
N ALA A 291 -15.12 10.52 8.01
CA ALA A 291 -13.86 11.03 8.52
C ALA A 291 -13.74 10.97 10.05
N GLU A 292 -14.83 11.23 10.79
CA GLU A 292 -14.84 11.16 12.26
C GLU A 292 -14.70 9.73 12.75
N SER A 293 -15.33 8.77 12.07
CA SER A 293 -15.20 7.34 12.39
C SER A 293 -13.76 6.86 12.20
N ILE A 294 -13.08 7.32 11.13
CA ILE A 294 -11.68 7.03 10.82
C ILE A 294 -10.75 7.62 11.89
N ARG A 295 -10.83 8.94 12.14
CA ARG A 295 -9.96 9.65 13.09
C ARG A 295 -10.16 9.22 14.54
N GLY A 296 -11.39 8.91 14.95
CA GLY A 296 -11.69 8.57 16.33
C GLY A 296 -11.60 7.08 16.61
N LYS A 297 -12.54 6.31 16.06
CA LYS A 297 -12.76 4.91 16.45
C LYS A 297 -11.72 3.98 15.84
N TYR A 298 -11.44 4.12 14.55
CA TYR A 298 -10.61 3.16 13.83
C TYR A 298 -9.14 3.32 14.16
N VAL A 299 -8.59 4.54 14.18
CA VAL A 299 -7.17 4.74 14.54
C VAL A 299 -6.85 4.18 15.94
N LYS A 300 -7.72 4.46 16.91
CA LYS A 300 -7.55 3.96 18.28
C LYS A 300 -7.62 2.45 18.34
N ARG A 301 -8.60 1.84 17.65
CA ARG A 301 -8.75 0.38 17.61
C ARG A 301 -7.50 -0.26 17.01
N THR A 302 -6.97 0.29 15.92
CA THR A 302 -5.76 -0.22 15.25
C THR A 302 -4.55 -0.15 16.18
N LYS A 303 -4.31 0.99 16.86
CA LYS A 303 -3.23 1.10 17.86
C LYS A 303 -3.37 0.12 19.01
N VAL A 304 -4.59 -0.14 19.50
CA VAL A 304 -4.83 -1.17 20.53
C VAL A 304 -4.53 -2.60 20.02
N ILE A 305 -4.90 -2.90 18.77
CA ILE A 305 -4.58 -4.19 18.15
C ILE A 305 -3.06 -4.36 18.02
N ALA A 306 -2.35 -3.29 17.65
CA ALA A 306 -0.90 -3.25 17.54
C ALA A 306 -0.16 -3.27 18.90
N GLY A 307 -0.85 -3.05 20.03
CA GLY A 307 -0.20 -2.91 21.33
C GLY A 307 0.36 -1.52 21.63
N LEU A 308 0.13 -0.55 20.74
CA LEU A 308 0.63 0.83 20.82
C LEU A 308 -0.29 1.77 21.61
N ALA A 309 -1.42 1.27 22.11
CA ALA A 309 -2.35 2.00 22.96
C ALA A 309 -3.11 1.06 23.90
N LYS A 310 -3.54 1.57 25.06
CA LYS A 310 -4.34 0.80 26.02
C LYS A 310 -5.82 0.71 25.59
N PRO A 311 -6.50 -0.44 25.79
CA PRO A 311 -7.95 -0.52 25.64
C PRO A 311 -8.65 0.42 26.64
N ARG A 312 -9.88 0.86 26.33
CA ARG A 312 -10.70 1.55 27.34
C ARG A 312 -11.07 0.52 28.41
N GLY A 313 -10.79 0.85 29.67
CA GLY A 313 -11.35 0.15 30.83
C GLY A 313 -12.85 0.42 30.96
#